data_AF-A0A2E6GHH2-F1
#
_entry.id   AF-A0A2E6GHH2-F1
#
_cell.length_a   1.000
_cell.length_b   1.000
_cell.length_c   1.000
_cell.angle_alpha   90.00
_cell.angle_beta   90.00
_cell.angle_gamma   90.00
#
_symmetry.space_group_name_H-M   'P 1'
#
loop_
_entity.id
_entity.type
_entity.pdbx_description
1 polymer ?
#
loop_
_entity_poly.entity_id
_entity_poly.type
_entity_poly.pdbx_seq_one_letter_code
_entity_poly.pdbx_strand_id
1 'polypeptide(L)' 'MTLNLDAKKILLRKIPHGLFICGVKDEKNEVNGFTASWVTQGSFNPPLVVMAVRAEGSSHAIIKNTNK' A
#
# COMPACT_ATOMS: atom_id res chain seq x y z
N MET A 1 -12.46 -6.12 -29.25
CA MET A 1 -13.40 -5.76 -28.17
C MET A 1 -12.76 -4.71 -27.29
N THR A 2 -13.48 -3.66 -26.91
CA THR A 2 -13.03 -2.68 -25.93
C THR A 2 -13.30 -3.19 -24.50
N LEU A 3 -12.49 -2.75 -23.53
CA LEU A 3 -12.65 -3.13 -22.13
C LEU A 3 -13.95 -2.55 -21.53
N ASN A 4 -14.75 -3.39 -20.89
CA ASN A 4 -15.92 -2.93 -20.13
C ASN A 4 -15.47 -2.37 -18.75
N LEU A 5 -15.59 -1.06 -18.57
CA LEU A 5 -15.13 -0.37 -17.36
C LEU A 5 -15.99 -0.65 -16.12
N ASP A 6 -17.29 -0.85 -16.29
CA ASP A 6 -18.21 -1.17 -15.18
C ASP A 6 -17.93 -2.57 -14.64
N ALA A 7 -17.76 -3.53 -15.54
CA ALA A 7 -17.36 -4.89 -15.18
C ALA A 7 -16.01 -4.90 -14.44
N LYS A 8 -15.01 -4.14 -14.93
CA LYS A 8 -13.71 -3.99 -14.25
C LYS A 8 -13.87 -3.47 -12.82
N LYS A 9 -14.68 -2.42 -12.62
CA LYS A 9 -14.88 -1.80 -11.29
C LYS A 9 -15.57 -2.76 -10.32
N ILE A 10 -16.60 -3.48 -10.78
CA ILE A 10 -17.30 -4.49 -9.97
C ILE A 10 -16.34 -5.62 -9.58
N LEU A 11 -15.56 -6.12 -10.55
CA LEU A 11 -14.63 -7.22 -10.32
C LEU A 11 -13.56 -6.86 -9.28
N LEU A 12 -12.89 -5.71 -9.42
CA LEU A 12 -11.83 -5.30 -8.49
C LEU A 12 -12.33 -5.09 -7.05
N ARG A 13 -13.60 -4.71 -6.87
CA ARG A 13 -14.21 -4.52 -5.54
C ARG A 13 -14.58 -5.82 -4.83
N LYS A 14 -14.54 -6.97 -5.52
CA LYS A 14 -14.78 -8.29 -4.91
C LYS A 14 -13.54 -8.88 -4.25
N ILE A 15 -12.36 -8.31 -4.45
CA ILE A 15 -11.12 -8.79 -3.83
C ILE A 15 -11.20 -8.48 -2.32
N PRO A 16 -11.11 -9.49 -1.43
CA PRO A 16 -11.08 -9.23 -0.01
C PRO A 16 -9.73 -8.61 0.38
N HIS A 17 -9.80 -7.58 1.22
CA HIS A 17 -8.62 -6.89 1.74
C HIS A 17 -8.63 -6.93 3.26
N GLY A 18 -7.47 -7.23 3.85
CA GLY A 18 -7.23 -6.91 5.26
C GLY A 18 -7.17 -5.40 5.47
N LEU A 19 -7.40 -4.96 6.71
CA LEU A 19 -7.19 -3.57 7.12
C LEU A 19 -6.00 -3.52 8.07
N PHE A 20 -4.99 -2.76 7.67
CA PHE A 20 -3.76 -2.58 8.41
C PHE A 20 -3.55 -1.10 8.71
N ILE A 21 -2.74 -0.81 9.73
CA ILE A 21 -2.21 0.53 9.98
C ILE A 21 -0.70 0.47 9.74
N CYS A 22 -0.20 1.31 8.84
CA CYS A 22 1.23 1.48 8.62
C CYS A 22 1.68 2.79 9.28
N GLY A 23 2.59 2.67 10.25
CA GLY A 23 3.30 3.80 10.82
C GLY A 23 4.61 4.04 10.07
N VAL A 24 4.91 5.31 9.80
CA VAL A 24 6.16 5.74 9.16
C VAL A 24 6.78 6.86 9.99
N LYS A 25 8.10 6.93 9.97
CA LYS A 25 8.86 7.95 10.67
C LYS A 25 10.11 8.30 9.88
N ASP A 26 10.35 9.59 9.68
CA ASP A 26 11.56 10.08 9.02
C ASP A 26 12.75 10.22 10.02
N GLU A 27 13.91 10.64 9.50
CA GLU A 27 15.12 10.86 10.30
C GLU A 27 15.02 12.08 11.23
N LYS A 28 14.11 13.03 10.94
CA LYS A 28 13.87 14.24 11.74
C LYS A 28 12.79 14.04 12.82
N ASN A 29 12.29 12.82 12.98
CA ASN A 29 11.19 12.46 13.89
C ASN A 29 9.80 12.96 13.47
N GLU A 30 9.59 13.32 12.21
CA GLU A 30 8.23 13.41 11.68
C GLU A 30 7.61 12.02 11.62
N VAL A 31 6.40 11.89 12.17
CA VAL A 31 5.67 10.61 12.26
C VAL A 31 4.36 10.75 11.53
N ASN A 32 3.99 9.71 10.79
CA ASN A 32 2.65 9.59 10.22
C ASN A 32 2.12 8.15 10.34
N GLY A 33 0.80 8.01 10.32
CA GLY A 33 0.11 6.73 10.28
C GLY A 33 -0.98 6.74 9.22
N PHE A 34 -1.14 5.64 8.48
CA PHE A 34 -2.20 5.53 7.48
C PHE A 34 -2.79 4.12 7.41
N THR A 35 -4.07 4.05 7.06
CA THR A 35 -4.74 2.78 6.78
C THR A 35 -4.27 2.22 5.44
N ALA A 36 -3.83 0.96 5.44
CA ALA A 36 -3.40 0.23 4.26
C ALA A 36 -4.28 -1.00 4.05
N SER A 37 -4.74 -1.21 2.81
CA SER A 37 -5.57 -2.37 2.42
C SER A 37 -4.99 -3.16 1.25
N TRP A 38 -4.14 -2.53 0.44
CA TRP A 38 -3.42 -3.18 -0.65
C TRP A 38 -2.08 -3.69 -0.15
N VAL A 39 -2.14 -4.76 0.64
CA VAL A 39 -1.00 -5.44 1.25
C VAL A 39 -1.05 -6.92 0.88
N THR A 40 0.08 -7.49 0.50
CA THR A 40 0.21 -8.93 0.24
C THR A 40 1.60 -9.42 0.64
N GLN A 41 1.72 -10.72 0.93
CA GLN A 41 3.04 -11.36 1.05
C GLN A 41 3.70 -11.42 -0.34
N GLY A 42 4.98 -11.05 -0.41
CA GLY A 42 5.78 -11.10 -1.63
C GLY A 42 6.68 -12.34 -1.72
N SER A 43 7.07 -12.92 -0.59
CA SER A 43 7.95 -14.10 -0.54
C SER A 43 7.91 -14.75 0.86
N PHE A 44 8.19 -16.06 0.91
CA PHE A 44 8.43 -16.80 2.17
C PHE A 44 9.90 -16.72 2.61
N ASN A 45 10.84 -16.92 1.68
CA ASN A 45 12.27 -16.86 1.94
C ASN A 45 13.01 -16.11 0.81
N PRO A 46 13.52 -14.89 1.06
CA PRO A 46 13.39 -14.12 2.30
C PRO A 46 11.93 -13.71 2.57
N PRO A 47 11.53 -13.44 3.82
CA PRO A 47 10.15 -13.05 4.13
C PRO A 47 9.90 -11.61 3.66
N LEU A 48 9.16 -11.46 2.55
CA LEU A 48 8.88 -10.14 1.95
C LEU A 48 7.39 -9.80 2.05
N VAL A 49 7.12 -8.50 2.20
CA VAL A 49 5.78 -7.89 2.15
C VAL A 49 5.77 -6.83 1.06
N VAL A 50 4.68 -6.77 0.29
CA VAL A 50 4.43 -5.74 -0.72
C VAL A 50 3.21 -4.92 -0.28
N MET A 51 3.35 -3.61 -0.31
CA MET A 51 2.27 -2.67 -0.01
C MET A 51 2.23 -1.58 -1.07
N ALA A 52 1.03 -1.31 -1.61
CA ALA A 52 0.83 -0.15 -2.47
C ALA A 52 0.58 1.10 -1.61
N VAL A 53 1.34 2.17 -1.90
CA VAL A 53 1.22 3.47 -1.22
C VAL A 53 0.85 4.52 -2.26
N ARG A 54 -0.11 5.38 -1.94
CA ARG A 54 -0.54 6.46 -2.82
C ARG A 54 0.59 7.49 -2.97
N ALA A 55 1.01 7.75 -4.21
CA ALA A 55 2.18 8.56 -4.51
C ALA A 55 2.08 10.01 -4.01
N GLU A 56 0.88 10.58 -3.98
CA GLU A 56 0.61 11.94 -3.50
C GLU A 56 0.43 12.02 -1.96
N GLY A 57 0.57 10.90 -1.24
CA GLY A 57 0.46 10.87 0.22
C GLY A 57 1.77 11.27 0.90
N SER A 58 1.70 11.99 2.02
CA SER A 58 2.87 12.36 2.84
C SER A 58 3.71 11.14 3.25
N SER A 59 3.06 10.02 3.58
CA SER A 59 3.74 8.77 3.93
C SER A 59 4.61 8.22 2.80
N HIS A 60 4.23 8.40 1.54
CA HIS A 60 5.02 7.91 0.41
C HIS A 60 6.38 8.62 0.32
N ALA A 61 6.40 9.93 0.57
CA ALA A 61 7.64 10.69 0.63
C ALA A 61 8.55 10.24 1.79
N ILE A 62 7.96 10.01 2.98
CA ILE A 62 8.70 9.47 4.13
C ILE A 62 9.30 8.11 3.78
N ILE A 63 8.50 7.15 3.30
CA ILE A 63 8.96 5.80 2.90
C ILE A 63 10.06 5.87 1.85
N LYS A 64 9.94 6.73 0.84
CA LYS A 64 10.96 6.84 -0.22
C LYS A 64 12.28 7.40 0.31
N ASN A 65 12.22 8.29 1.30
CA ASN A 65 13.39 8.92 1.89
C ASN A 65 14.01 8.08 3.02
N THR A 66 13.30 7.07 3.51
CA THR A 66 13.79 6.16 4.56
C THR A 66 14.06 4.78 3.97
N ASN A 67 15.22 4.18 4.22
CA ASN A 67 15.46 2.78 3.88
C ASN A 67 14.79 1.83 4.90
N LYS A 68 13.52 2.08 5.24
CA LYS A 68 12.74 1.38 6.27
C LYS A 68 11.35 1.07 5.77
#